data_AF-A0A2T5JTA2-F1
#
_entry.id   AF-A0A2T5JTA2-F1
#
_cell.length_a   1.000
_cell.length_b   1.000
_cell.length_c   1.000
_cell.angle_alpha   90.00
_cell.angle_beta   90.00
_cell.angle_gamma   90.00
#
_symmetry.space_group_name_H-M   'P 1'
#
loop_
_entity.id
_entity.type
_entity.pdbx_description
1 polymer ?
#
loop_
_entity_poly.entity_id
_entity_poly.type
_entity_poly.pdbx_seq_one_letter_code
_entity_poly.pdbx_strand_id
1 'polypeptide(L)'
;MNIKNVVGLVVAAAGLSACGGSDGGTSFDSLATRGDSLIEKYEVVELTPVGSMPTAGTASYEGVAGYFFSEAAYDAAESAADADVLSTVSLTANFSDSSIAGSLGNFKDREGVSVSGSVAIKDGQIMDNVFMADLDGSITAENETATVRGVTYGGFVGGTAEAVMGAIEADIIHGPSDVEGLYGEFIAERK
;
A
#
# COMPACT_ATOMS: atom_id res chain seq x y z
N MET A 1 7.53 79.42 -14.33
CA MET A 1 8.58 78.78 -15.17
C MET A 1 8.28 77.28 -15.19
N ASN A 2 8.36 76.67 -16.38
CA ASN A 2 7.77 75.38 -16.76
C ASN A 2 8.52 74.12 -16.26
N ILE A 3 7.90 72.95 -16.53
CA ILE A 3 8.42 71.56 -16.72
C ILE A 3 8.31 70.68 -15.46
N LYS A 4 7.36 69.73 -15.33
CA LYS A 4 7.07 68.42 -16.02
C LYS A 4 8.03 67.25 -15.68
N ASN A 5 7.40 66.08 -15.42
CA ASN A 5 7.89 64.66 -15.33
C ASN A 5 7.83 64.09 -13.90
N VAL A 6 6.92 63.20 -13.49
CA VAL A 6 6.54 61.81 -13.91
C VAL A 6 7.72 60.82 -13.81
N VAL A 7 7.70 59.95 -12.78
CA VAL A 7 8.06 58.51 -12.66
C VAL A 7 7.79 58.17 -11.16
N GLY A 8 7.07 57.17 -10.66
CA GLY A 8 6.61 55.89 -11.19
C GLY A 8 7.40 54.74 -10.56
N LEU A 9 7.06 54.26 -9.34
CA LEU A 9 7.47 52.91 -8.89
C LEU A 9 6.55 52.29 -7.81
N VAL A 10 5.77 51.34 -8.31
CA VAL A 10 5.26 50.04 -7.81
C VAL A 10 5.61 49.54 -6.39
N VAL A 11 4.53 49.19 -5.69
CA VAL A 11 4.22 48.14 -4.68
C VAL A 11 5.28 47.06 -4.38
N ALA A 12 5.43 46.71 -3.09
CA ALA A 12 5.77 45.34 -2.69
C ALA A 12 4.93 44.92 -1.46
N ALA A 13 4.04 43.96 -1.71
CA ALA A 13 3.20 43.30 -0.72
C ALA A 13 4.03 42.27 0.06
N ALA A 14 4.07 42.37 1.39
CA ALA A 14 4.53 41.30 2.25
C ALA A 14 3.36 40.37 2.56
N GLY A 15 2.89 39.66 1.54
CA GLY A 15 2.07 38.47 1.74
C GLY A 15 2.99 37.34 2.18
N LEU A 16 3.12 37.13 3.49
CA LEU A 16 3.51 35.84 4.02
C LEU A 16 2.32 34.89 3.77
N SER A 17 2.17 34.44 2.53
CA SER A 17 1.51 33.17 2.29
C SER A 17 2.38 32.13 2.96
N ALA A 18 2.02 31.77 4.18
CA ALA A 18 2.43 30.51 4.77
C ALA A 18 1.94 29.43 3.80
N CYS A 19 2.84 29.00 2.91
CA CYS A 19 2.75 27.71 2.27
C CYS A 19 3.10 26.70 3.36
N GLY A 20 2.20 26.57 4.35
CA GLY A 20 2.09 25.38 5.16
C GLY A 20 1.50 24.35 4.22
N GLY A 21 2.35 23.78 3.37
CA GLY A 21 2.06 22.54 2.68
C GLY A 21 1.76 21.54 3.78
N SER A 22 0.48 21.37 4.09
CA SER A 22 0.01 20.14 4.66
C SER A 22 0.46 19.09 3.67
N ASP A 23 1.50 18.35 3.98
CA ASP A 23 1.78 17.08 3.34
C ASP A 23 0.53 16.24 3.59
N GLY A 24 -0.47 16.39 2.72
CA GLY A 24 -1.67 15.56 2.66
C GLY A 24 -1.33 14.16 2.15
N GLY A 25 -0.12 13.69 2.46
CA GLY A 25 0.34 12.34 2.26
C GLY A 25 -0.22 11.45 3.36
N THR A 26 -0.40 10.19 3.03
CA THR A 26 -0.84 9.16 3.98
C THR A 26 0.22 9.01 5.08
N SER A 27 -0.15 9.16 6.35
CA SER A 27 0.73 8.91 7.52
C SER A 27 0.60 7.46 8.00
N PHE A 28 1.58 6.99 8.80
CA PHE A 28 1.50 5.68 9.45
C PHE A 28 0.18 5.53 10.24
N ASP A 29 -0.14 6.49 11.13
CA ASP A 29 -1.38 6.46 11.93
C ASP A 29 -2.65 6.38 11.07
N SER A 30 -2.66 7.08 9.93
CA SER A 30 -3.81 7.04 9.01
C SER A 30 -3.94 5.70 8.28
N LEU A 31 -2.81 5.05 7.95
CA LEU A 31 -2.79 3.69 7.40
C LEU A 31 -3.22 2.69 8.47
N ALA A 32 -2.71 2.80 9.69
CA ALA A 32 -3.05 1.92 10.80
C ALA A 32 -4.55 1.97 11.10
N THR A 33 -5.10 3.18 11.27
CA THR A 33 -6.54 3.39 11.50
C THR A 33 -7.40 2.77 10.38
N ARG A 34 -6.96 2.93 9.12
CA ARG A 34 -7.66 2.33 7.97
C ARG A 34 -7.53 0.81 7.96
N GLY A 35 -6.35 0.27 8.27
CA GLY A 35 -6.09 -1.16 8.38
C GLY A 35 -6.99 -1.79 9.44
N ASP A 36 -7.01 -1.23 10.65
CA ASP A 36 -7.84 -1.70 11.76
C ASP A 36 -9.33 -1.68 11.41
N SER A 37 -9.79 -0.62 10.74
CA SER A 37 -11.19 -0.53 10.28
C SER A 37 -11.55 -1.62 9.27
N LEU A 38 -10.59 -2.03 8.42
CA LEU A 38 -10.79 -3.12 7.46
C LEU A 38 -10.73 -4.48 8.15
N ILE A 39 -9.79 -4.67 9.09
CA ILE A 39 -9.67 -5.87 9.92
C ILE A 39 -10.97 -6.10 10.68
N GLU A 40 -11.46 -5.12 11.44
CA GLU A 40 -12.74 -5.22 12.18
C GLU A 40 -13.91 -5.61 11.27
N LYS A 41 -13.89 -5.13 10.02
CA LYS A 41 -14.95 -5.40 9.05
C LYS A 41 -14.90 -6.82 8.47
N TYR A 42 -13.72 -7.39 8.27
CA TYR A 42 -13.55 -8.59 7.45
C TYR A 42 -12.83 -9.76 8.14
N GLU A 43 -12.23 -9.59 9.33
CA GLU A 43 -11.47 -10.64 10.03
C GLU A 43 -12.30 -11.90 10.31
N VAL A 44 -13.60 -11.73 10.57
CA VAL A 44 -14.55 -12.83 10.81
C VAL A 44 -15.39 -13.18 9.59
N VAL A 45 -15.14 -12.54 8.45
CA VAL A 45 -15.88 -12.78 7.22
C VAL A 45 -15.26 -13.96 6.49
N GLU A 46 -16.09 -14.96 6.18
CA GLU A 46 -15.64 -16.15 5.47
C GLU A 46 -15.18 -15.86 4.04
N LEU A 47 -14.33 -16.75 3.51
CA LEU A 47 -13.99 -16.77 2.09
C LEU A 47 -15.25 -16.82 1.24
N THR A 48 -15.25 -16.08 0.14
CA THR A 48 -16.32 -16.14 -0.86
C THR A 48 -16.50 -17.58 -1.33
N PRO A 49 -17.71 -18.16 -1.24
CA PRO A 49 -17.95 -19.50 -1.77
C PRO A 49 -17.56 -19.57 -3.25
N VAL A 50 -16.92 -20.66 -3.68
CA VAL A 50 -16.45 -20.82 -5.07
C VAL A 50 -17.57 -20.59 -6.08
N GLY A 51 -18.78 -21.08 -5.80
CA GLY A 51 -19.96 -20.87 -6.67
C GLY A 51 -20.50 -19.44 -6.73
N SER A 52 -20.04 -18.57 -5.82
CA SER A 52 -20.39 -17.14 -5.75
C SER A 52 -19.27 -16.23 -6.26
N MET A 53 -18.11 -16.78 -6.64
CA MET A 53 -17.04 -16.02 -7.26
C MET A 53 -17.50 -15.45 -8.61
N PRO A 54 -17.19 -14.17 -8.91
CA PRO A 54 -17.41 -13.65 -10.26
C PRO A 54 -16.59 -14.46 -11.28
N THR A 55 -17.18 -14.74 -12.43
CA THR A 55 -16.54 -15.48 -13.53
C THR A 55 -16.23 -14.61 -14.74
N ALA A 56 -16.56 -13.32 -14.66
CA ALA A 56 -16.31 -12.36 -15.72
C ALA A 56 -16.18 -10.93 -15.17
N GLY A 57 -15.55 -10.08 -15.98
CA GLY A 57 -15.35 -8.66 -15.68
C GLY A 57 -14.16 -8.40 -14.75
N THR A 58 -14.03 -7.14 -14.36
CA THR A 58 -12.91 -6.66 -13.55
C THR A 58 -13.42 -6.02 -12.26
N ALA A 59 -12.61 -6.10 -11.20
CA ALA A 59 -12.84 -5.40 -9.95
C ALA A 59 -11.53 -4.79 -9.44
N SER A 60 -11.62 -3.57 -8.93
CA SER A 60 -10.51 -2.90 -8.24
C SER A 60 -10.69 -3.01 -6.74
N TYR A 61 -9.59 -3.23 -6.02
CA TYR A 61 -9.54 -3.31 -4.57
C TYR A 61 -8.47 -2.36 -4.06
N GLU A 62 -8.75 -1.70 -2.93
CA GLU A 62 -7.84 -0.74 -2.31
C GLU A 62 -7.78 -0.97 -0.81
N GLY A 63 -6.57 -0.97 -0.27
CA GLY A 63 -6.33 -1.47 1.08
C GLY A 63 -5.09 -0.93 1.75
N VAL A 64 -4.72 -1.63 2.82
CA VAL A 64 -3.48 -1.43 3.57
C VAL A 64 -2.75 -2.78 3.66
N ALA A 65 -1.43 -2.73 3.60
CA ALA A 65 -0.55 -3.86 3.91
C ALA A 65 0.40 -3.47 5.04
N GLY A 66 0.60 -4.37 5.99
CA GLY A 66 1.55 -4.22 7.09
C GLY A 66 2.66 -5.26 7.02
N TYR A 67 3.85 -4.88 7.48
CA TYR A 67 5.06 -5.68 7.36
C TYR A 67 5.83 -5.75 8.68
N PHE A 68 6.52 -6.88 8.86
CA PHE A 68 7.25 -7.25 10.06
C PHE A 68 8.60 -7.84 9.68
N PHE A 69 9.66 -7.41 10.35
CA PHE A 69 11.03 -7.90 10.12
C PHE A 69 11.36 -9.18 10.91
N SER A 70 10.40 -9.72 11.66
CA SER A 70 10.55 -11.01 12.33
C SER A 70 9.24 -11.78 12.38
N GLU A 71 9.33 -13.09 12.21
CA GLU A 71 8.20 -14.02 12.31
C GLU A 71 7.50 -13.92 13.68
N ALA A 72 8.27 -13.75 14.76
CA ALA A 72 7.70 -13.61 16.10
C ALA A 72 6.87 -12.33 16.29
N ALA A 73 7.25 -11.21 15.63
CA ALA A 73 6.45 -9.98 15.65
C ALA A 73 5.19 -10.13 14.78
N TYR A 74 5.33 -10.79 13.63
CA TYR A 74 4.21 -11.13 12.75
C TYR A 74 3.16 -11.99 13.47
N ASP A 75 3.57 -13.07 14.13
CA ASP A 75 2.69 -13.98 14.87
C ASP A 75 1.98 -13.33 16.07
N ALA A 76 2.58 -12.28 16.63
CA ALA A 76 2.06 -11.57 17.80
C ALA A 76 1.20 -10.34 17.45
N ALA A 77 1.08 -10.00 16.17
CA ALA A 77 0.33 -8.82 15.74
C ALA A 77 -1.17 -9.04 15.91
N GLU A 78 -1.84 -8.08 16.56
CA GLU A 78 -3.30 -8.08 16.73
C GLU A 78 -3.96 -6.93 15.96
N SER A 79 -3.17 -5.99 15.45
CA SER A 79 -3.64 -4.78 14.78
C SER A 79 -2.68 -4.34 13.66
N ALA A 80 -3.16 -3.47 12.77
CA ALA A 80 -2.29 -2.86 11.75
C ALA A 80 -1.23 -1.95 12.39
N ALA A 81 -1.49 -1.39 13.57
CA ALA A 81 -0.53 -0.54 14.29
C ALA A 81 0.71 -1.30 14.80
N ASP A 82 0.60 -2.63 14.94
CA ASP A 82 1.69 -3.49 15.40
C ASP A 82 2.76 -3.74 14.33
N ALA A 83 2.48 -3.41 13.07
CA ALA A 83 3.43 -3.51 11.97
C ALA A 83 4.62 -2.54 12.14
N ASP A 84 5.78 -2.93 11.63
CA ASP A 84 6.98 -2.09 11.58
C ASP A 84 6.85 -1.04 10.46
N VAL A 85 6.26 -1.46 9.33
CA VAL A 85 5.99 -0.64 8.16
C VAL A 85 4.55 -0.87 7.69
N LEU A 86 3.90 0.19 7.23
CA LEU A 86 2.60 0.15 6.56
C LEU A 86 2.69 0.72 5.15
N SER A 87 1.82 0.26 4.26
CA SER A 87 1.71 0.75 2.89
C SER A 87 0.27 0.70 2.39
N THR A 88 0.00 1.41 1.30
CA THR A 88 -1.24 1.22 0.53
C THR A 88 -1.08 0.04 -0.42
N VAL A 89 -2.11 -0.80 -0.52
CA VAL A 89 -2.22 -1.84 -1.56
C VAL A 89 -3.34 -1.49 -2.54
N SER A 90 -3.07 -1.62 -3.83
CA SER A 90 -4.04 -1.49 -4.91
C SER A 90 -3.99 -2.76 -5.75
N LEU A 91 -5.14 -3.39 -5.98
CA LEU A 91 -5.27 -4.62 -6.77
C LEU A 91 -6.34 -4.44 -7.83
N THR A 92 -6.15 -5.11 -8.95
CA THR A 92 -7.17 -5.32 -9.99
C THR A 92 -7.28 -6.80 -10.27
N ALA A 93 -8.45 -7.37 -9.96
CA ALA A 93 -8.81 -8.72 -10.35
C ALA A 93 -9.53 -8.68 -11.70
N ASN A 94 -9.11 -9.55 -12.61
CA ASN A 94 -9.81 -9.83 -13.86
C ASN A 94 -10.29 -11.28 -13.81
N PHE A 95 -11.59 -11.44 -13.60
CA PHE A 95 -12.21 -12.74 -13.41
C PHE A 95 -12.43 -13.49 -14.72
N SER A 96 -12.44 -12.78 -15.85
CA SER A 96 -12.51 -13.40 -17.18
C SER A 96 -11.22 -14.13 -17.53
N ASP A 97 -10.08 -13.56 -17.11
CA ASP A 97 -8.74 -14.11 -17.39
C ASP A 97 -8.14 -14.85 -16.19
N SER A 98 -8.90 -15.01 -15.10
CA SER A 98 -8.44 -15.59 -13.83
C SER A 98 -7.10 -15.00 -13.36
N SER A 99 -6.94 -13.69 -13.48
CA SER A 99 -5.68 -13.01 -13.18
C SER A 99 -5.85 -11.89 -12.16
N ILE A 100 -4.81 -11.63 -11.37
CA ILE A 100 -4.77 -10.49 -10.44
C ILE A 100 -3.40 -9.80 -10.53
N ALA A 101 -3.42 -8.47 -10.49
CA ALA A 101 -2.22 -7.65 -10.50
C ALA A 101 -2.45 -6.38 -9.68
N GLY A 102 -1.38 -5.67 -9.34
CA GLY A 102 -1.48 -4.50 -8.48
C GLY A 102 -0.14 -3.90 -8.09
N SER A 103 -0.16 -3.14 -7.00
CA SER A 103 1.02 -2.50 -6.46
C SER A 103 0.90 -2.21 -4.97
N LEU A 104 2.05 -2.23 -4.30
CA LEU A 104 2.27 -1.74 -2.95
C LEU A 104 3.06 -0.43 -3.04
N GLY A 105 2.66 0.58 -2.27
CA GLY A 105 3.25 1.91 -2.34
C GLY A 105 2.93 2.77 -1.12
N ASN A 106 3.41 4.02 -1.12
CA ASN A 106 3.20 4.97 -0.02
C ASN A 106 3.65 4.42 1.35
N PHE A 107 4.78 3.72 1.36
CA PHE A 107 5.31 3.09 2.56
C PHE A 107 5.63 4.14 3.66
N LYS A 108 5.32 3.78 4.90
CA LYS A 108 5.57 4.55 6.12
C LYS A 108 6.02 3.60 7.22
N ASP A 109 7.12 3.91 7.88
CA ASP A 109 7.47 3.22 9.11
C ASP A 109 6.74 3.84 10.32
N ARG A 110 6.88 3.20 11.49
CA ARG A 110 6.27 3.64 12.75
C ARG A 110 6.73 5.02 13.21
N GLU A 111 7.91 5.47 12.79
CA GLU A 111 8.42 6.81 13.09
C GLU A 111 7.86 7.88 12.13
N GLY A 112 7.07 7.47 11.13
CA GLY A 112 6.49 8.33 10.11
C GLY A 112 7.46 8.68 8.98
N VAL A 113 8.64 8.05 8.93
CA VAL A 113 9.60 8.23 7.86
C VAL A 113 9.04 7.60 6.58
N SER A 114 9.19 8.34 5.49
CA SER A 114 8.72 7.90 4.19
C SER A 114 9.73 6.96 3.56
N VAL A 115 9.29 5.75 3.26
CA VAL A 115 10.02 4.84 2.39
C VAL A 115 9.49 5.05 0.96
N SER A 116 10.37 5.52 0.08
CA SER A 116 10.03 5.81 -1.31
C SER A 116 10.13 4.54 -2.17
N GLY A 117 9.48 4.54 -3.33
CA GLY A 117 9.46 3.39 -4.24
C GLY A 117 8.11 2.69 -4.29
N SER A 118 8.09 1.55 -4.98
CA SER A 118 6.89 0.75 -5.22
C SER A 118 7.26 -0.70 -5.48
N VAL A 119 6.41 -1.62 -5.03
CA VAL A 119 6.54 -3.05 -5.32
C VAL A 119 5.35 -3.46 -6.18
N ALA A 120 5.62 -4.01 -7.36
CA ALA A 120 4.58 -4.49 -8.25
C ALA A 120 4.10 -5.88 -7.81
N ILE A 121 2.78 -6.08 -7.85
CA ILE A 121 2.13 -7.38 -7.72
C ILE A 121 1.81 -7.83 -9.15
N LYS A 122 2.48 -8.85 -9.63
CA LYS A 122 2.44 -9.25 -11.05
C LYS A 122 2.28 -10.76 -11.21
N ASP A 123 1.94 -11.15 -12.43
CA ASP A 123 1.82 -12.56 -12.84
C ASP A 123 0.87 -13.38 -11.94
N GLY A 124 -0.11 -12.70 -11.32
CA GLY A 124 -1.00 -13.30 -10.36
C GLY A 124 -2.10 -14.13 -11.00
N GLN A 125 -2.40 -15.28 -10.39
CA GLN A 125 -3.41 -16.23 -10.85
C GLN A 125 -4.47 -16.43 -9.78
N ILE A 126 -5.73 -16.38 -10.20
CA ILE A 126 -6.91 -16.68 -9.39
C ILE A 126 -7.29 -18.15 -9.64
N MET A 127 -7.35 -18.93 -8.56
CA MET A 127 -7.79 -20.33 -8.57
C MET A 127 -8.95 -20.47 -7.59
N ASP A 128 -10.14 -20.76 -8.11
CA ASP A 128 -11.38 -20.75 -7.33
C ASP A 128 -11.60 -19.41 -6.60
N ASN A 129 -11.49 -19.39 -5.27
CA ASN A 129 -11.65 -18.20 -4.43
C ASN A 129 -10.33 -17.74 -3.78
N VAL A 130 -9.19 -18.26 -4.25
CA VAL A 130 -7.85 -17.89 -3.79
C VAL A 130 -6.98 -17.38 -4.94
N PHE A 131 -5.84 -16.78 -4.61
CA PHE A 131 -4.86 -16.33 -5.59
C PHE A 131 -3.43 -16.42 -5.07
N MET A 132 -2.48 -16.38 -6.00
CA MET A 132 -1.05 -16.21 -5.72
C MET A 132 -0.44 -15.31 -6.81
N ALA A 133 0.50 -14.44 -6.45
CA ALA A 133 1.18 -13.50 -7.35
C ALA A 133 2.63 -13.24 -6.92
N ASP A 134 3.45 -12.83 -7.88
CA ASP A 134 4.84 -12.46 -7.65
C ASP A 134 4.96 -10.99 -7.22
N LEU A 135 5.92 -10.72 -6.34
CA LEU A 135 6.31 -9.38 -5.90
C LEU A 135 7.67 -9.03 -6.47
N ASP A 136 7.78 -7.86 -7.08
CA ASP A 136 9.07 -7.33 -7.55
C ASP A 136 9.04 -5.80 -7.57
N GLY A 137 10.07 -5.19 -6.99
CA GLY A 137 10.25 -3.74 -7.05
C GLY A 137 11.45 -3.28 -6.26
N SER A 138 11.45 -1.99 -5.93
CA SER A 138 12.52 -1.39 -5.14
C SER A 138 11.96 -0.35 -4.20
N ILE A 139 12.54 -0.29 -3.01
CA ILE A 139 12.24 0.69 -1.99
C ILE A 139 13.51 1.49 -1.65
N THR A 140 13.35 2.70 -1.15
CA THR A 140 14.46 3.54 -0.72
C THR A 140 14.11 4.25 0.58
N ALA A 141 14.90 3.98 1.62
CA ALA A 141 14.81 4.56 2.95
C ALA A 141 16.17 5.18 3.29
N GLU A 142 16.18 6.36 3.89
CA GLU A 142 17.42 7.03 4.34
C GLU A 142 18.56 7.17 3.29
N ASN A 143 18.20 7.23 2.00
CA ASN A 143 19.10 7.23 0.83
C ASN A 143 19.75 5.88 0.49
N GLU A 144 19.29 4.79 1.09
CA GLU A 144 19.67 3.43 0.73
C GLU A 144 18.55 2.77 -0.09
N THR A 145 18.89 2.20 -1.23
CA THR A 145 17.94 1.50 -2.11
C THR A 145 18.10 0.00 -1.96
N ALA A 146 16.99 -0.69 -1.73
CA ALA A 146 16.93 -2.15 -1.70
C ALA A 146 15.93 -2.67 -2.73
N THR A 147 16.19 -3.86 -3.25
CA THR A 147 15.24 -4.59 -4.11
C THR A 147 14.31 -5.41 -3.23
N VAL A 148 13.01 -5.41 -3.52
CA VAL A 148 12.03 -6.28 -2.87
C VAL A 148 11.62 -7.36 -3.85
N ARG A 149 11.70 -8.63 -3.44
CA ARG A 149 11.22 -9.78 -4.21
C ARG A 149 10.52 -10.78 -3.32
N GLY A 150 9.47 -11.40 -3.82
CA GLY A 150 8.73 -12.36 -3.02
C GLY A 150 7.48 -12.83 -3.69
N VAL A 151 6.55 -13.31 -2.88
CA VAL A 151 5.23 -13.74 -3.29
C VAL A 151 4.17 -13.16 -2.37
N THR A 152 2.96 -13.03 -2.89
CA THR A 152 1.78 -12.81 -2.08
C THR A 152 0.72 -13.85 -2.46
N TYR A 153 -0.03 -14.31 -1.46
CA TYR A 153 -1.11 -15.25 -1.65
C TYR A 153 -2.26 -14.88 -0.71
N GLY A 154 -3.48 -15.22 -1.12
CA GLY A 154 -4.65 -14.81 -0.35
C GLY A 154 -5.95 -15.33 -0.91
N GLY A 155 -7.04 -14.79 -0.38
CA GLY A 155 -8.40 -15.18 -0.73
C GLY A 155 -9.36 -14.01 -0.86
N PHE A 156 -10.38 -14.21 -1.67
CA PHE A 156 -11.52 -13.30 -1.76
C PHE A 156 -12.49 -13.62 -0.62
N VAL A 157 -12.95 -12.59 0.10
CA VAL A 157 -13.87 -12.72 1.24
C VAL A 157 -15.19 -12.01 0.99
N GLY A 158 -16.24 -12.43 1.71
CA GLY A 158 -17.59 -11.89 1.61
C GLY A 158 -18.46 -12.62 0.59
N GLY A 159 -19.69 -12.14 0.36
CA GLY A 159 -20.67 -12.89 -0.44
C GLY A 159 -20.32 -13.00 -1.92
N THR A 160 -19.64 -11.99 -2.48
CA THR A 160 -19.35 -11.86 -3.92
C THR A 160 -17.98 -11.22 -4.20
N ALA A 161 -16.93 -11.68 -3.49
CA ALA A 161 -15.58 -11.13 -3.56
C ALA A 161 -15.55 -9.63 -3.21
N GLU A 162 -16.07 -9.30 -2.02
CA GLU A 162 -16.23 -7.92 -1.52
C GLU A 162 -14.91 -7.32 -1.02
N ALA A 163 -13.99 -8.18 -0.57
CA ALA A 163 -12.64 -7.80 -0.22
C ALA A 163 -11.66 -8.92 -0.58
N VAL A 164 -10.36 -8.61 -0.49
CA VAL A 164 -9.25 -9.54 -0.64
C VAL A 164 -8.37 -9.42 0.59
N MET A 165 -8.00 -10.55 1.17
CA MET A 165 -7.08 -10.65 2.30
C MET A 165 -5.98 -11.64 1.94
N GLY A 166 -4.77 -11.45 2.46
CA GLY A 166 -3.68 -12.38 2.21
C GLY A 166 -2.40 -12.03 2.92
N ALA A 167 -1.42 -12.89 2.73
CA ALA A 167 -0.09 -12.78 3.29
C ALA A 167 0.93 -12.38 2.20
N ILE A 168 2.06 -11.87 2.66
CA ILE A 168 3.21 -11.45 1.90
C ILE A 168 4.43 -12.13 2.53
N GLU A 169 5.19 -12.83 1.69
CA GLU A 169 6.50 -13.37 2.05
C GLU A 169 7.51 -12.81 1.04
N ALA A 170 8.45 -12.01 1.52
CA ALA A 170 9.40 -11.33 0.66
C ALA A 170 10.79 -11.23 1.28
N ASP A 171 11.77 -10.97 0.42
CA ASP A 171 13.13 -10.62 0.77
C ASP A 171 13.38 -9.15 0.41
N ILE A 172 14.03 -8.43 1.33
CA ILE A 172 14.64 -7.12 1.09
C ILE A 172 16.13 -7.35 0.82
N ILE A 173 16.57 -6.99 -0.38
CA ILE A 173 17.91 -7.29 -0.90
C ILE A 173 18.69 -5.99 -1.06
N HIS A 174 19.64 -5.73 -0.15
CA HIS A 174 20.56 -4.59 -0.19
C HIS A 174 21.82 -4.89 -1.03
N GLY A 175 22.14 -6.17 -1.23
CA GLY A 175 23.28 -6.63 -1.99
C GLY A 175 23.30 -8.15 -2.16
N PRO A 176 24.30 -8.73 -2.84
CA PRO A 176 24.34 -10.16 -3.18
C PRO A 176 24.48 -11.11 -1.97
N SER A 177 24.71 -10.59 -0.77
CA SER A 177 24.83 -11.37 0.47
C SER A 177 24.14 -10.70 1.66
N ASP A 178 23.37 -9.65 1.39
CA ASP A 178 22.65 -8.86 2.39
C ASP A 178 21.17 -8.92 2.04
N VAL A 179 20.51 -9.89 2.65
CA VAL A 179 19.14 -10.29 2.40
C VAL A 179 18.43 -10.42 3.74
N GLU A 180 17.36 -9.68 3.91
CA GLU A 180 16.51 -9.68 5.09
C GLU A 180 15.12 -10.20 4.72
N GLY A 181 14.59 -11.13 5.53
CA GLY A 181 13.24 -11.63 5.35
C GLY A 181 12.20 -10.63 5.84
N LEU A 182 11.10 -10.54 5.10
CA LEU A 182 9.98 -9.65 5.36
C LEU A 182 8.69 -10.46 5.32
N TYR A 183 7.95 -10.42 6.43
CA TYR A 183 6.62 -11.02 6.54
C TYR A 183 5.59 -9.90 6.48
N GLY A 184 4.43 -10.17 5.92
CA GLY A 184 3.37 -9.18 5.90
C GLY A 184 1.99 -9.75 5.65
N GLU A 185 1.00 -8.90 5.87
CA GLU A 185 -0.39 -9.16 5.59
C GLU A 185 -1.01 -7.95 4.93
N PHE A 186 -2.04 -8.19 4.13
CA PHE A 186 -2.80 -7.10 3.54
C PHE A 186 -4.29 -7.40 3.57
N ILE A 187 -5.05 -6.32 3.57
CA ILE A 187 -6.50 -6.34 3.40
C ILE A 187 -6.93 -5.20 2.48
N ALA A 188 -7.72 -5.51 1.46
CA ALA A 188 -8.17 -4.57 0.46
C ALA A 188 -9.67 -4.73 0.15
N GLU A 189 -10.40 -3.62 0.19
CA GLU A 189 -11.84 -3.59 -0.07
C GLU A 189 -12.12 -3.23 -1.52
N ARG A 190 -13.13 -3.88 -2.12
CA ARG A 190 -13.60 -3.59 -3.48
C ARG A 190 -14.14 -2.15 -3.61
N LYS A 191 -13.84 -1.50 -4.74
CA LYS A 191 -14.33 -0.15 -5.09
C LYS A 191 -15.51 -0.17 -6.06
#